data_AF-A0A2R7Y2E0-F1
#
_entry.id   AF-A0A2R7Y2E0-F1
#
_cell.length_a   1.000
_cell.length_b   1.000
_cell.length_c   1.000
_cell.angle_alpha   90.00
_cell.angle_beta   90.00
_cell.angle_gamma   90.00
#
_symmetry.space_group_name_H-M   'P 1'
#
loop_
_entity.id
_entity.type
_entity.pdbx_description
1 polymer ?
#
loop_
_entity_poly.entity_id
_entity_poly.type
_entity_poly.pdbx_seq_one_letter_code
_entity_poly.pdbx_strand_id
1 'polypeptide(L)'
;MKCLESDYSYSGAKVHVVVYTSSEDICREVKDAESRGVAGVMEFLERHGGCYVKSEKPLVAESGDGSVSVEIKPMNFIARTFWASAVEKAREVCR
;
A
#
# COMPACT_ATOMS: atom_id res chain seq x y z
N MET A 1 -3.95 9.93 -10.51
CA MET A 1 -4.34 8.86 -11.47
C MET A 1 -4.12 7.49 -10.82
N LYS A 2 -4.88 6.46 -11.23
CA LYS A 2 -4.63 5.07 -10.80
C LYS A 2 -3.45 4.52 -11.60
N CYS A 3 -2.40 4.11 -10.91
CA CYS A 3 -1.18 3.60 -11.52
C CYS A 3 -1.13 2.08 -11.55
N LEU A 4 -1.51 1.46 -10.43
CA LEU A 4 -1.47 0.02 -10.24
C LEU A 4 -2.72 -0.45 -9.52
N GLU A 5 -3.20 -1.63 -9.89
CA GLU A 5 -4.29 -2.34 -9.21
C GLU A 5 -3.98 -3.83 -9.27
N SER A 6 -3.82 -4.48 -8.11
CA SER A 6 -3.43 -5.89 -8.04
C SER A 6 -3.89 -6.58 -6.76
N ASP A 7 -4.13 -7.88 -6.88
CA ASP A 7 -4.54 -8.75 -5.79
C ASP A 7 -3.34 -9.56 -5.28
N TYR A 8 -3.13 -9.54 -3.96
CA TYR A 8 -2.06 -10.28 -3.30
C TYR A 8 -2.63 -11.36 -2.38
N SER A 9 -1.95 -12.51 -2.34
CA SER A 9 -2.33 -13.65 -1.51
C SER A 9 -1.13 -14.18 -0.73
N TYR A 10 -1.25 -14.24 0.59
CA TYR A 10 -0.23 -14.82 1.48
C TYR A 10 -0.90 -15.65 2.56
N SER A 11 -0.49 -16.92 2.72
CA SER A 11 -1.04 -17.85 3.72
C SER A 11 -2.57 -17.90 3.75
N GLY A 12 -3.21 -17.80 2.57
CA GLY A 12 -4.67 -17.79 2.42
C GLY A 12 -5.35 -16.44 2.70
N ALA A 13 -4.66 -15.43 3.25
CA ALA A 13 -5.16 -14.07 3.32
C ALA A 13 -5.08 -13.41 1.94
N LYS A 14 -6.17 -12.80 1.47
CA LYS A 14 -6.21 -12.07 0.20
C LYS A 14 -6.46 -10.59 0.43
N VAL A 15 -5.66 -9.73 -0.19
CA VAL A 15 -5.82 -8.28 -0.15
C VAL A 15 -5.79 -7.71 -1.57
N HIS A 16 -6.55 -6.64 -1.77
CA HIS A 16 -6.56 -5.85 -2.98
C HIS A 16 -5.78 -4.57 -2.72
N VAL A 17 -4.82 -4.25 -3.58
CA VAL A 17 -3.92 -3.09 -3.46
C VAL A 17 -4.09 -2.21 -4.69
N VAL A 18 -4.32 -0.92 -4.45
CA VAL A 18 -4.42 0.10 -5.48
C VAL A 18 -3.42 1.20 -5.18
N VAL A 19 -2.60 1.56 -6.17
CA VAL A 19 -1.65 2.68 -6.05
C VAL A 19 -2.09 3.83 -6.93
N TYR A 20 -2.17 5.00 -6.34
CA TYR A 20 -2.48 6.27 -6.97
C TYR A 20 -1.25 7.17 -6.93
N THR A 21 -0.99 7.89 -8.03
CA THR A 21 0.03 8.95 -8.07
C THR A 21 -0.42 10.07 -9.00
N SER A 22 0.16 11.26 -8.88
CA SER A 22 -0.03 12.36 -9.82
C SER A 22 0.99 12.37 -10.98
N SER A 23 2.06 11.56 -10.92
CA SER A 23 3.17 11.56 -11.89
C SER A 23 3.27 10.24 -12.67
N GLU A 24 3.45 10.32 -13.98
CA GLU A 24 3.70 9.14 -14.83
C GLU A 24 5.06 8.50 -14.54
N ASP A 25 6.08 9.30 -14.21
CA ASP A 25 7.42 8.80 -13.93
C ASP A 25 7.43 7.97 -12.64
N ILE A 26 6.80 8.49 -11.58
CA ILE A 26 6.58 7.77 -10.33
C ILE A 26 5.78 6.48 -10.57
N CYS A 27 4.81 6.51 -11.50
CA CYS A 27 4.05 5.32 -11.81
C CYS A 27 4.90 4.19 -12.42
N ARG A 28 5.93 4.52 -13.21
CA ARG A 28 6.88 3.50 -13.70
C ARG A 28 7.70 2.91 -12.56
N GLU A 29 8.19 3.76 -11.66
CA GLU A 29 8.96 3.30 -10.49
C GLU A 29 8.14 2.41 -9.54
N VAL A 30 6.86 2.74 -9.34
CA VAL A 30 5.93 1.92 -8.55
C VAL A 30 5.76 0.54 -9.17
N LYS A 31 5.62 0.45 -10.50
CA LYS A 31 5.50 -0.85 -11.19
C LYS A 31 6.78 -1.67 -11.09
N ASP A 32 7.95 -1.03 -11.11
CA ASP A 32 9.21 -1.73 -10.86
C ASP A 32 9.31 -2.22 -9.42
N ALA A 33 8.85 -1.42 -8.45
CA ALA A 33 8.80 -1.80 -7.03
C ALA A 33 7.79 -2.93 -6.75
N GLU A 34 6.69 -2.97 -7.51
CA GLU A 34 5.66 -4.02 -7.45
C GLU A 34 6.23 -5.42 -7.68
N SER A 35 7.30 -5.56 -8.46
CA SER A 35 7.97 -6.86 -8.66
C SER A 35 8.39 -7.54 -7.35
N ARG A 36 8.49 -6.79 -6.25
CA ARG A 36 8.80 -7.27 -4.88
C ARG A 36 7.56 -7.43 -3.99
N GLY A 37 6.37 -7.28 -4.57
CA GLY A 37 5.06 -7.34 -3.92
C GLY A 37 4.72 -6.13 -3.06
N VAL A 38 3.73 -6.29 -2.17
CA VAL A 38 3.21 -5.22 -1.29
C VAL A 38 4.32 -4.58 -0.45
N ALA A 39 5.30 -5.36 0.02
CA ALA A 39 6.43 -4.83 0.77
C ALA A 39 7.25 -3.82 -0.04
N GLY A 40 7.52 -4.12 -1.32
CA GLY A 40 8.23 -3.21 -2.22
C GLY A 40 7.48 -1.90 -2.46
N VAL A 41 6.15 -1.96 -2.54
CA VAL A 41 5.30 -0.76 -2.66
C VAL A 41 5.34 0.10 -1.38
N MET A 42 5.35 -0.53 -0.20
CA MET A 42 5.46 0.20 1.07
C MET A 42 6.86 0.80 1.28
N GLU A 43 7.93 0.09 0.95
CA GLU A 43 9.31 0.62 0.94
C GLU A 43 9.49 1.77 -0.06
N PHE A 44 8.73 1.74 -1.17
CA PHE A 44 8.70 2.83 -2.13
C PHE A 44 8.09 4.09 -1.50
N LEU A 45 6.95 3.98 -0.82
CA LEU A 45 6.35 5.11 -0.11
C LEU A 45 7.32 5.76 0.89
N GLU A 46 8.04 4.96 1.68
CA GLU A 46 8.98 5.46 2.69
C GLU A 46 10.11 6.31 2.07
N ARG A 47 10.57 5.97 0.86
CA ARG A 47 11.58 6.74 0.12
C ARG A 47 11.09 8.10 -0.37
N HIS A 48 9.78 8.30 -0.50
CA HIS A 48 9.14 9.55 -0.94
C HIS A 48 8.77 10.48 0.23
N GLY A 49 9.76 10.76 1.09
CA GLY A 49 9.60 11.67 2.22
C GLY A 49 8.91 11.04 3.45
N GLY A 50 8.93 9.71 3.55
CA GLY A 50 8.20 8.95 4.58
C GLY A 50 6.80 8.56 4.14
N CYS A 51 6.05 7.92 5.03
CA CYS A 51 4.65 7.56 4.78
C CYS A 51 3.80 7.82 6.01
N TYR A 52 2.51 8.11 5.79
CA TYR A 52 1.51 8.34 6.83
C TYR A 52 0.21 7.61 6.51
N VAL A 53 -0.46 7.11 7.55
CA VAL A 53 -1.75 6.43 7.41
C VAL A 53 -2.88 7.46 7.46
N LYS A 54 -3.59 7.64 6.34
CA LYS A 54 -4.76 8.52 6.22
C LYS A 54 -6.07 7.86 6.64
N SER A 55 -6.20 6.55 6.41
CA SER A 55 -7.41 5.78 6.73
C SER A 55 -7.03 4.34 7.03
N GLU A 56 -7.88 3.64 7.76
CA GLU A 56 -7.64 2.25 8.21
C GLU A 56 -8.69 1.28 7.69
N LYS A 57 -9.76 1.81 7.12
CA LYS A 57 -10.92 1.07 6.60
C LYS A 57 -11.46 1.76 5.35
N PRO A 58 -10.87 1.58 4.16
CA PRO A 58 -9.68 0.76 3.85
C PRO A 58 -8.38 1.39 4.35
N LEU A 59 -7.29 0.61 4.41
CA LEU A 59 -5.98 1.12 4.82
C LEU A 59 -5.48 1.99 3.68
N VAL A 60 -5.33 3.29 3.94
CA VAL A 60 -4.79 4.25 2.98
C VAL A 60 -3.52 4.82 3.58
N ALA A 61 -2.39 4.53 2.94
CA ALA A 61 -1.10 5.15 3.23
C ALA A 61 -0.77 6.16 2.14
N GLU A 62 -0.12 7.26 2.48
CA GLU A 62 0.32 8.28 1.51
C GLU A 62 1.73 8.75 1.85
N SER A 63 2.49 9.12 0.82
CA SER A 63 3.89 9.55 0.94
C SER A 63 4.02 10.95 1.51
N GLY A 64 5.13 11.24 2.18
CA GLY A 64 5.51 12.54 2.75
C GLY A 64 5.18 13.75 1.87
N ASP A 65 5.51 13.61 0.59
CA ASP A 65 5.35 14.63 -0.46
C ASP A 65 3.96 14.67 -1.11
N GLY A 66 3.05 13.77 -0.74
CA GLY A 66 1.70 13.64 -1.30
C GLY A 66 1.67 13.11 -2.73
N SER A 67 2.80 12.64 -3.26
CA SER A 67 2.93 12.20 -4.64
C SER A 67 2.36 10.81 -4.90
N VAL A 68 2.29 9.96 -3.86
CA VAL A 68 1.80 8.58 -3.95
C VAL A 68 0.86 8.25 -2.80
N SER A 69 -0.26 7.60 -3.13
CA SER A 69 -1.20 7.04 -2.16
C SER A 69 -1.46 5.57 -2.49
N VAL A 70 -1.43 4.72 -1.47
CA VAL A 70 -1.67 3.29 -1.57
C VAL A 70 -2.89 2.95 -0.74
N GLU A 71 -3.87 2.31 -1.37
CA GLU A 71 -5.07 1.79 -0.75
C GLU A 71 -5.00 0.26 -0.69
N ILE A 72 -5.25 -0.30 0.50
CA ILE A 72 -5.25 -1.75 0.75
C ILE A 72 -6.61 -2.15 1.34
N LYS A 73 -7.21 -3.20 0.77
CA LYS A 73 -8.53 -3.73 1.16
C LYS A 73 -8.46 -5.23 1.42
N PRO A 74 -8.99 -5.74 2.54
CA PRO A 74 -9.08 -7.18 2.77
C PRO A 74 -10.20 -7.80 1.92
N MET A 75 -9.86 -8.82 1.12
CA MET A 75 -10.77 -9.46 0.17
C MET A 75 -11.48 -10.71 0.71
N ASN A 76 -10.98 -11.29 1.81
CA ASN A 76 -11.56 -12.48 2.41
C ASN A 76 -11.56 -12.45 3.93
N PHE A 77 -12.26 -13.42 4.54
CA PHE A 77 -12.41 -13.51 6.00
C PHE A 77 -11.06 -13.59 6.72
N ILE A 78 -10.13 -14.39 6.20
CA ILE A 78 -8.78 -14.55 6.77
C ILE A 78 -8.05 -13.19 6.82
N ALA A 79 -8.05 -12.43 5.73
CA ALA A 79 -7.44 -11.10 5.70
C ALA A 79 -8.11 -10.12 6.68
N ARG A 80 -9.43 -10.23 6.88
CA ARG A 80 -10.15 -9.40 7.88
C ARG A 80 -9.74 -9.72 9.31
N THR A 81 -9.48 -11.00 9.63
CA THR A 81 -9.05 -11.42 10.97
C THR A 81 -7.71 -10.80 11.36
N PHE A 82 -6.76 -10.74 10.42
CA PHE A 82 -5.44 -10.15 10.66
C PHE A 82 -5.35 -8.65 10.36
N TRP A 83 -6.49 -8.01 10.01
CA TRP A 83 -6.50 -6.64 9.52
C TRP A 83 -6.02 -5.62 10.56
N ALA A 84 -6.45 -5.78 11.82
CA ALA A 84 -6.03 -4.89 12.90
C ALA A 84 -4.51 -4.88 13.06
N SER A 85 -3.88 -6.06 13.07
CA SER A 85 -2.42 -6.19 13.15
C SER A 85 -1.72 -5.63 11.90
N ALA A 86 -2.30 -5.77 10.72
CA ALA A 86 -1.75 -5.18 9.50
C ALA A 86 -1.78 -3.63 9.54
N VAL A 87 -2.86 -3.04 10.05
CA VAL A 87 -2.98 -1.59 10.26
C VAL A 87 -1.99 -1.10 11.32
N GLU A 88 -1.88 -1.80 12.45
CA GLU A 88 -0.89 -1.50 13.49
C GLU A 88 0.53 -1.53 12.91
N LYS A 89 0.86 -2.55 12.12
CA LYS A 89 2.17 -2.63 11.48
C LYS A 89 2.42 -1.50 10.49
N ALA A 90 1.39 -1.12 9.73
CA ALA A 90 1.47 0.02 8.82
C ALA A 90 1.73 1.33 9.59
N ARG A 91 1.12 1.53 10.76
CA ARG A 91 1.40 2.69 11.63
C ARG A 91 2.80 2.68 12.26
N GLU A 92 3.38 1.51 12.51
CA GLU A 92 4.77 1.43 13.00
C GLU A 92 5.79 1.87 11.93
N VAL A 93 5.51 1.51 10.67
CA VAL A 93 6.36 1.84 9.52
C VAL A 93 6.11 3.28 9.06
N CYS A 94 4.84 3.68 9.00
CA CYS A 94 4.40 5.00 8.57
C CYS A 94 4.14 5.91 9.77
N ARG A 95 5.01 6.92 9.97
CA ARG A 95 5.00 7.85 11.10
C ARG A 95 4.14 9.09 10.85
#